data_AF-A0A3D2M621-F1
#
_entry.id   AF-A0A3D2M621-F1
#
_cell.length_a   1.000
_cell.length_b   1.000
_cell.length_c   1.000
_cell.angle_alpha   90.00
_cell.angle_beta   90.00
_cell.angle_gamma   90.00
#
_symmetry.space_group_name_H-M   'P 1'
#
loop_
_entity.id
_entity.type
_entity.pdbx_description
1 polymer ?
#
loop_
_entity_poly.entity_id
_entity_poly.type
_entity_poly.pdbx_seq_one_letter_code
_entity_poly.pdbx_strand_id
1 'polypeptide(L)'
;PTDNAPGVDEIPLLSMARAALKSYQLSADYFTALHQTSHPQPWVSGLEEDADLSVTGPSAAWDLGVNGSCGYLEFQGAGIEAVRTAMSDQKNAALEAGAKVMDVTGTESGEARKLRQNDQHATLHSIVITAAEALEQGLRYLAEWLGFNEKEVTFTVKPDFVAVGVDPQMATQLLQAALAGVISHDTYWHYISTGKVPDRNWLDEMERLAEQGPGLGNVGAE
;
A
#
# COMPACT_ATOMS: atom_id res chain seq x y z
N PRO A 1 -0.57 7.82 11.79
CA PRO A 1 -1.11 8.05 13.14
C PRO A 1 -2.57 7.58 13.18
N THR A 2 -2.82 6.50 13.91
CA THR A 2 -4.13 5.85 14.04
C THR A 2 -4.99 6.45 15.15
N ASP A 3 -4.40 7.25 16.04
CA ASP A 3 -5.05 7.90 17.17
C ASP A 3 -4.30 9.21 17.53
N ASN A 4 -4.99 10.12 18.21
CA ASN A 4 -4.48 11.38 18.77
C ASN A 4 -4.05 11.24 20.24
N ALA A 5 -3.97 10.02 20.77
CA ALA A 5 -3.44 9.76 22.10
C ALA A 5 -1.99 10.26 22.26
N PRO A 6 -1.57 10.67 23.47
CA PRO A 6 -0.19 11.10 23.74
C PRO A 6 0.86 9.99 23.62
N GLY A 7 0.45 8.74 23.36
CA GLY A 7 1.34 7.61 23.10
C GLY A 7 1.92 7.67 21.69
N VAL A 8 3.22 7.42 21.56
CA VAL A 8 3.88 7.33 20.24
C VAL A 8 3.66 5.93 19.69
N ASP A 9 2.79 5.81 18.67
CA ASP A 9 2.62 4.58 17.91
C ASP A 9 3.86 4.26 17.04
N GLU A 10 4.08 2.98 16.76
CA GLU A 10 5.15 2.56 15.85
C GLU A 10 4.90 3.14 14.45
N ILE A 11 5.95 3.70 13.84
CA ILE A 11 5.83 4.38 12.55
C ILE A 11 5.30 3.40 11.50
N PRO A 12 4.19 3.70 10.80
CA PRO A 12 3.70 2.86 9.73
C PRO A 12 4.79 2.75 8.67
N LEU A 13 5.14 1.52 8.28
CA LEU A 13 6.25 1.14 7.38
C LEU A 13 7.64 0.94 8.01
N LEU A 14 7.82 1.14 9.32
CA LEU A 14 9.13 0.90 9.95
C LEU A 14 9.60 -0.56 9.82
N SER A 15 8.67 -1.50 9.94
CA SER A 15 8.92 -2.94 9.74
C SER A 15 9.36 -3.25 8.31
N MET A 16 8.71 -2.64 7.31
CA MET A 16 9.09 -2.76 5.90
C MET A 16 10.48 -2.18 5.63
N ALA A 17 10.78 -1.00 6.17
CA ALA A 17 12.09 -0.37 5.99
C ALA A 17 13.23 -1.22 6.61
N ARG A 18 13.02 -1.77 7.81
CA ARG A 18 13.96 -2.69 8.46
C ARG A 18 14.19 -3.95 7.62
N ALA A 19 13.12 -4.50 7.03
CA ALA A 19 13.21 -5.67 6.16
C ALA A 19 13.99 -5.39 4.87
N ALA A 20 13.78 -4.23 4.26
CA ALA A 20 14.53 -3.80 3.07
C ALA A 20 16.02 -3.62 3.35
N LEU A 21 16.36 -3.01 4.49
CA LEU A 21 17.76 -2.85 4.93
C LEU A 21 18.43 -4.22 5.11
N LYS A 22 17.74 -5.17 5.75
CA LYS A 22 18.28 -6.52 5.96
C LYS A 22 18.46 -7.28 4.66
N SER A 23 17.54 -7.12 3.71
CA SER A 23 17.66 -7.69 2.36
C SER A 23 18.90 -7.17 1.62
N TYR A 24 19.20 -5.87 1.73
CA TYR A 24 20.43 -5.30 1.17
C TYR A 24 21.69 -5.92 1.79
N GLN A 25 21.75 -6.04 3.11
CA GLN A 25 22.89 -6.67 3.79
C GLN A 25 23.11 -8.13 3.34
N LEU A 26 22.03 -8.92 3.30
CA LEU A 26 22.08 -10.31 2.81
C LEU A 26 22.53 -10.40 1.35
N SER A 27 22.11 -9.45 0.51
CA SER A 27 22.53 -9.40 -0.89
C SER A 27 24.04 -9.16 -1.03
N ALA A 28 24.62 -8.30 -0.18
CA ALA A 28 26.06 -8.05 -0.18
C ALA A 28 26.84 -9.31 0.22
N ASP A 29 26.45 -9.97 1.31
CA ASP A 29 27.06 -11.22 1.77
C ASP A 29 26.94 -12.33 0.71
N TYR A 30 25.80 -12.42 0.02
CA TYR A 30 25.58 -13.37 -1.07
C TYR A 30 26.54 -13.17 -2.24
N PHE A 31 26.71 -11.93 -2.72
CA PHE A 31 27.63 -11.63 -3.81
C PHE A 31 29.09 -11.81 -3.40
N THR A 32 29.45 -11.48 -2.16
CA THR A 32 30.78 -11.76 -1.63
C THR A 32 31.06 -13.26 -1.57
N ALA A 33 30.09 -14.07 -1.13
CA ALA A 33 30.21 -15.52 -1.14
C ALA A 33 30.43 -16.03 -2.57
N LEU A 34 29.59 -15.65 -3.54
CA LEU A 34 29.76 -16.00 -4.96
C LEU A 34 31.11 -15.57 -5.55
N HIS A 35 31.63 -14.42 -5.12
CA HIS A 35 32.94 -13.98 -5.58
C HIS A 35 34.05 -14.89 -5.04
N GLN A 36 34.02 -15.21 -3.75
CA GLN A 36 34.96 -16.15 -3.14
C GLN A 36 34.83 -17.55 -3.75
N THR A 37 33.61 -17.95 -4.14
CA THR A 37 33.40 -19.23 -4.82
C THR A 37 34.05 -19.36 -6.15
N SER A 38 34.15 -18.24 -6.85
CA SER A 38 34.75 -18.18 -8.17
C SER A 38 36.28 -18.25 -8.12
N HIS A 39 36.88 -18.17 -6.92
CA HIS A 39 38.33 -18.16 -6.71
C HIS A 39 38.74 -19.20 -5.64
N PRO A 40 38.52 -20.52 -5.90
CA PRO A 40 38.87 -21.55 -4.94
C PRO A 40 40.37 -21.55 -4.66
N GLN A 41 40.73 -21.57 -3.38
CA GLN A 41 42.13 -21.61 -2.96
C GLN A 41 42.65 -23.04 -3.07
N PRO A 42 43.73 -23.27 -3.81
CA PRO A 42 44.32 -24.58 -3.85
C PRO A 42 45.12 -24.87 -2.60
N TRP A 43 45.16 -26.14 -2.22
CA TRP A 43 46.05 -26.64 -1.20
C TRP A 43 46.93 -27.74 -1.80
N VAL A 44 48.16 -27.80 -1.32
CA VAL A 44 49.16 -28.78 -1.75
C VAL A 44 49.74 -29.42 -0.50
N SER A 45 49.99 -30.73 -0.55
CA SER A 45 50.65 -31.48 0.52
C SER A 45 51.72 -32.41 -0.06
N GLY A 46 52.70 -32.78 0.76
CA GLY A 46 53.76 -33.71 0.38
C GLY A 46 54.90 -33.09 -0.43
N LEU A 47 55.08 -31.77 -0.37
CA LEU A 47 56.21 -31.07 -0.99
C LEU A 47 57.51 -31.34 -0.21
N GLU A 48 58.63 -31.44 -0.92
CA GLU A 48 59.97 -31.47 -0.33
C GLU A 48 60.31 -30.09 0.27
N GLU A 49 61.16 -30.06 1.30
CA GLU A 49 61.45 -28.86 2.12
C GLU A 49 62.07 -27.70 1.32
N ASP A 50 62.68 -28.00 0.16
CA ASP A 50 63.34 -27.04 -0.75
C ASP A 50 62.54 -26.76 -2.05
N ALA A 51 61.28 -27.23 -2.17
CA ALA A 51 60.49 -27.04 -3.38
C ALA A 51 59.93 -25.60 -3.49
N ASP A 52 60.46 -24.82 -4.44
CA ASP A 52 60.02 -23.44 -4.69
C ASP A 52 58.70 -23.41 -5.49
N LEU A 53 57.60 -23.04 -4.82
CA LEU A 53 56.26 -22.98 -5.43
C LEU A 53 56.11 -21.66 -6.21
N SER A 54 56.79 -21.52 -7.35
CA SER A 54 56.92 -20.22 -8.02
C SER A 54 55.76 -19.81 -8.94
N VAL A 55 54.86 -20.74 -9.33
CA VAL A 55 53.70 -20.39 -10.17
C VAL A 55 52.44 -21.16 -9.78
N THR A 56 51.51 -20.45 -9.13
CA THR A 56 50.15 -20.94 -8.90
C THR A 56 49.17 -20.11 -9.73
N GLY A 57 48.56 -20.72 -10.75
CA GLY A 57 47.55 -20.07 -11.59
C GLY A 57 46.90 -21.03 -12.58
N PRO A 58 45.78 -20.65 -13.23
CA PRO A 58 44.99 -21.52 -14.12
C PRO A 58 45.72 -21.96 -15.40
N SER A 59 46.93 -21.45 -15.65
CA SER A 59 47.76 -21.79 -16.82
C SER A 59 49.10 -22.44 -16.44
N ALA A 60 49.28 -22.82 -15.18
CA ALA A 60 50.47 -23.50 -14.69
C ALA A 60 50.13 -24.90 -14.18
N ALA A 61 50.87 -25.91 -14.63
CA ALA A 61 50.80 -27.25 -14.08
C ALA A 61 51.69 -27.34 -12.84
N TRP A 62 51.19 -27.95 -11.76
CA TRP A 62 51.98 -28.18 -10.55
C TRP A 62 52.77 -29.48 -10.69
N ASP A 63 54.09 -29.40 -10.53
CA ASP A 63 54.95 -30.57 -10.35
C ASP A 63 55.07 -30.84 -8.84
N LEU A 64 54.46 -31.93 -8.39
CA LEU A 64 54.26 -32.25 -6.97
C LEU A 64 55.13 -33.44 -6.51
N GLY A 65 55.94 -34.02 -7.40
CA GLY A 65 56.73 -35.21 -7.11
C GLY A 65 55.88 -36.47 -6.84
N VAL A 66 56.54 -37.54 -6.34
CA VAL A 66 55.94 -38.89 -6.25
C VAL A 66 54.90 -39.02 -5.13
N ASN A 67 55.02 -38.23 -4.07
CA ASN A 67 54.12 -38.27 -2.90
C ASN A 67 53.23 -37.03 -2.77
N GLY A 68 53.28 -36.10 -3.73
CA GLY A 68 52.53 -34.86 -3.64
C GLY A 68 51.08 -35.02 -4.07
N SER A 69 50.19 -34.36 -3.34
CA SER A 69 48.77 -34.29 -3.65
C SER A 69 48.31 -32.84 -3.63
N CYS A 70 47.41 -32.50 -4.53
CA CYS A 70 46.78 -31.20 -4.57
C CYS A 70 45.27 -31.29 -4.76
N GLY A 71 44.57 -30.29 -4.22
CA GLY A 71 43.14 -30.15 -4.40
C GLY A 71 42.73 -28.69 -4.26
N TYR A 72 41.46 -28.42 -4.55
CA TYR A 72 40.85 -27.12 -4.28
C TYR A 72 40.10 -27.19 -2.96
N LEU A 73 40.30 -26.17 -2.13
CA LEU A 73 39.50 -25.95 -0.93
C LEU A 73 38.24 -25.19 -1.36
N GLU A 74 37.31 -25.92 -1.97
CA GLU A 74 36.02 -25.40 -2.41
C GLU A 74 34.99 -25.59 -1.30
N PHE A 75 34.25 -24.53 -0.96
CA PHE A 75 33.06 -24.65 -0.11
C PHE A 75 31.98 -25.36 -0.95
N GLN A 76 31.26 -26.32 -0.39
CA GLN A 76 30.26 -27.11 -1.14
C GLN A 76 28.97 -26.34 -1.51
N GLY A 77 28.97 -25.01 -1.41
CA GLY A 77 27.86 -24.14 -1.80
C GLY A 77 26.61 -24.18 -0.91
N ALA A 78 26.49 -25.11 0.05
CA ALA A 78 25.31 -25.26 0.91
C ALA A 78 24.93 -23.97 1.67
N GLY A 79 25.92 -23.18 2.09
CA GLY A 79 25.68 -21.89 2.75
C GLY A 79 25.10 -20.81 1.82
N ILE A 80 25.37 -20.87 0.52
CA ILE A 80 24.93 -19.86 -0.47
C ILE A 80 23.45 -20.02 -0.76
N GLU A 81 22.99 -21.27 -0.87
CA GLU A 81 21.57 -21.57 -1.01
C GLU A 81 20.79 -21.13 0.23
N ALA A 82 21.33 -21.37 1.43
CA ALA A 82 20.73 -20.90 2.68
C ALA A 82 20.60 -19.36 2.72
N VAL A 83 21.63 -18.62 2.29
CA VAL A 83 21.58 -17.14 2.20
C VAL A 83 20.55 -16.68 1.16
N ARG A 84 20.44 -17.38 0.02
CA ARG A 84 19.43 -17.08 -1.00
C ARG A 84 18.01 -17.27 -0.47
N THR A 85 17.77 -18.35 0.26
CA THR A 85 16.48 -18.63 0.91
C THR A 85 16.16 -17.55 1.94
N ALA A 86 17.12 -17.21 2.81
CA ALA A 86 16.94 -16.13 3.79
C ALA A 86 16.63 -14.76 3.14
N MET A 87 17.24 -14.45 1.99
CA MET A 87 16.94 -13.24 1.22
C MET A 87 15.51 -13.27 0.67
N SER A 88 15.04 -14.42 0.18
CA SER A 88 13.66 -14.60 -0.29
C SER A 88 12.65 -14.47 0.85
N ASP A 89 12.93 -15.08 2.00
CA ASP A 89 12.09 -15.00 3.20
C ASP A 89 11.98 -13.55 3.69
N GLN A 90 13.08 -12.81 3.70
CA GLN A 90 13.09 -11.39 4.09
C GLN A 90 12.29 -10.53 3.11
N LYS A 91 12.32 -10.85 1.81
CA LYS A 91 11.50 -10.19 0.79
C LYS A 91 10.02 -10.48 1.01
N ASN A 92 9.65 -11.73 1.33
CA ASN A 92 8.28 -12.11 1.64
C ASN A 92 7.78 -11.43 2.92
N ALA A 93 8.60 -11.38 3.98
CA ALA A 93 8.27 -10.65 5.20
C ALA A 93 8.10 -9.13 4.95
N ALA A 94 8.91 -8.54 4.07
CA ALA A 94 8.74 -7.14 3.65
C ALA A 94 7.44 -6.93 2.87
N LEU A 95 7.08 -7.88 1.99
CA LEU A 95 5.82 -7.87 1.24
C LEU A 95 4.62 -8.04 2.17
N GLU A 96 4.67 -8.93 3.16
CA GLU A 96 3.61 -9.11 4.16
C GLU A 96 3.47 -7.87 5.05
N ALA A 97 4.57 -7.28 5.50
CA ALA A 97 4.54 -6.03 6.27
C ALA A 97 3.98 -4.86 5.44
N GLY A 98 4.35 -4.80 4.15
CA GLY A 98 3.79 -3.84 3.19
C GLY A 98 2.33 -4.12 2.88
N ALA A 99 1.93 -5.39 2.79
CA ALA A 99 0.56 -5.82 2.53
C ALA A 99 -0.35 -5.65 3.76
N LYS A 100 0.21 -5.65 4.97
CA LYS A 100 -0.54 -5.28 6.17
C LYS A 100 -0.89 -3.77 6.19
N VAL A 101 -0.13 -2.96 5.45
CA VAL A 101 -0.44 -1.54 5.21
C VAL A 101 -1.26 -1.36 3.93
N MET A 102 -1.08 -2.23 2.94
CA MET A 102 -1.83 -2.29 1.69
C MET A 102 -2.51 -3.65 1.62
N ASP A 103 -3.73 -3.80 2.14
CA ASP A 103 -4.42 -5.10 2.22
C ASP A 103 -4.50 -5.77 0.83
N VAL A 104 -3.52 -6.64 0.52
CA VAL A 104 -3.32 -7.23 -0.81
C VAL A 104 -3.28 -8.73 -0.62
N THR A 105 -4.45 -9.33 -0.72
CA THR A 105 -4.58 -10.75 -1.07
C THR A 105 -5.13 -10.88 -2.48
N GLY A 106 -4.26 -11.30 -3.40
CA GLY A 106 -4.63 -12.19 -4.50
C GLY A 106 -5.11 -11.60 -5.82
N THR A 107 -4.28 -11.83 -6.85
CA THR A 107 -4.58 -12.08 -8.27
C THR A 107 -5.30 -10.99 -9.09
N GLU A 108 -4.61 -10.57 -10.16
CA GLU A 108 -4.95 -9.47 -11.06
C GLU A 108 -6.31 -9.64 -11.78
N SER A 109 -7.30 -8.89 -11.32
CA SER A 109 -8.55 -8.61 -12.05
C SER A 109 -8.87 -7.11 -11.91
N GLY A 110 -9.58 -6.51 -12.86
CA GLY A 110 -9.99 -5.09 -12.81
C GLY A 110 -10.74 -4.69 -11.54
N GLU A 111 -11.32 -5.68 -10.84
CA GLU A 111 -11.95 -5.55 -9.53
C GLU A 111 -10.95 -5.28 -8.41
N ALA A 112 -9.75 -5.88 -8.47
CA ALA A 112 -8.64 -5.62 -7.54
C ALA A 112 -8.13 -4.17 -7.65
N ARG A 113 -8.29 -3.49 -8.79
CA ARG A 113 -7.95 -2.05 -8.93
C ARG A 113 -8.96 -1.16 -8.23
N LYS A 114 -10.25 -1.52 -8.26
CA LYS A 114 -11.31 -0.83 -7.51
C LYS A 114 -11.19 -1.09 -6.01
N LEU A 115 -10.88 -2.33 -5.60
CA LEU A 115 -10.53 -2.67 -4.21
C LEU A 115 -9.32 -1.86 -3.73
N ARG A 116 -8.22 -1.79 -4.49
CA ARG A 116 -7.08 -0.93 -4.15
C ARG A 116 -7.44 0.54 -3.97
N GLN A 117 -8.33 1.09 -4.81
CA GLN A 117 -8.82 2.46 -4.62
C GLN A 117 -9.65 2.55 -3.33
N ASN A 118 -10.54 1.59 -3.08
CA ASN A 118 -11.33 1.54 -1.85
C ASN A 118 -10.49 1.37 -0.57
N ASP A 119 -9.38 0.60 -0.62
CA ASP A 119 -8.47 0.41 0.52
C ASP A 119 -7.61 1.65 0.75
N GLN A 120 -7.20 2.34 -0.32
CA GLN A 120 -6.62 3.68 -0.23
C GLN A 120 -7.63 4.68 0.35
N HIS A 121 -8.91 4.55 0.02
CA HIS A 121 -9.97 5.36 0.62
C HIS A 121 -10.19 5.02 2.09
N ALA A 122 -10.05 3.77 2.53
CA ALA A 122 -10.16 3.39 3.93
C ALA A 122 -9.04 4.01 4.78
N THR A 123 -7.80 3.97 4.29
CA THR A 123 -6.67 4.63 4.97
C THR A 123 -6.81 6.16 4.97
N LEU A 124 -7.26 6.76 3.86
CA LEU A 124 -7.52 8.20 3.77
C LEU A 124 -8.70 8.64 4.65
N HIS A 125 -9.73 7.82 4.77
CA HIS A 125 -10.89 8.02 5.63
C HIS A 125 -10.49 8.05 7.10
N SER A 126 -9.65 7.11 7.54
CA SER A 126 -9.08 7.15 8.89
C SER A 126 -8.29 8.44 9.12
N ILE A 127 -7.44 8.86 8.18
CA ILE A 127 -6.66 10.10 8.30
C ILE A 127 -7.57 11.34 8.43
N VAL A 128 -8.62 11.44 7.61
CA VAL A 128 -9.53 12.60 7.65
C VAL A 128 -10.38 12.61 8.92
N ILE A 129 -10.82 11.45 9.41
CA ILE A 129 -11.52 11.37 10.70
C ILE A 129 -10.61 11.78 11.84
N THR A 130 -9.40 11.23 11.92
CA THR A 130 -8.43 11.59 12.97
C THR A 130 -8.08 13.08 12.93
N ALA A 131 -8.00 13.68 11.73
CA ALA A 131 -7.80 15.12 11.58
C ALA A 131 -9.03 15.93 12.04
N ALA A 132 -10.25 15.46 11.75
CA ALA A 132 -11.48 16.10 12.22
C ALA A 132 -11.59 16.04 13.75
N GLU A 133 -11.27 14.90 14.36
CA GLU A 133 -11.22 14.72 15.82
C GLU A 133 -10.20 15.65 16.48
N ALA A 134 -9.01 15.80 15.88
CA ALA A 134 -7.99 16.73 16.37
C ALA A 134 -8.48 18.19 16.34
N LEU A 135 -9.21 18.55 15.28
CA LEU A 135 -9.77 19.89 15.11
C LEU A 135 -10.92 20.13 16.11
N GLU A 136 -11.77 19.12 16.35
CA GLU A 136 -12.78 19.16 17.41
C GLU A 136 -12.14 19.36 18.78
N GLN A 137 -11.09 18.59 19.11
CA GLN A 137 -10.38 18.71 20.37
C GLN A 137 -9.75 20.11 20.55
N GLY A 138 -9.18 20.68 19.49
CA GLY A 138 -8.67 22.04 19.50
C GLY A 138 -9.76 23.09 19.74
N LEU A 139 -10.92 22.94 19.09
CA LEU A 139 -12.07 23.83 19.29
C LEU A 139 -12.66 23.72 20.71
N ARG A 140 -12.66 22.52 21.30
CA ARG A 140 -13.06 22.29 22.69
C ARG A 140 -12.17 23.03 23.68
N TYR A 141 -10.85 22.97 23.50
CA TYR A 141 -9.91 23.74 24.33
C TYR A 141 -10.09 25.25 24.17
N LEU A 142 -10.36 25.74 22.95
CA LEU A 142 -10.66 27.15 22.72
C LEU A 142 -11.99 27.57 23.38
N ALA A 143 -13.00 26.71 23.36
CA ALA A 143 -14.27 26.96 24.05
C ALA A 143 -14.10 27.04 25.57
N GLU A 144 -13.28 26.16 26.16
CA GLU A 144 -12.92 26.20 27.58
C GLU A 144 -12.23 27.53 27.94
N TRP A 145 -11.27 27.98 27.13
CA TRP A 145 -10.57 29.25 27.35
C TRP A 145 -11.48 30.49 27.26
N LEU A 146 -12.50 30.45 26.41
CA LEU A 146 -13.47 31.52 26.24
C LEU A 146 -14.65 31.44 27.24
N GLY A 147 -14.70 30.39 28.07
CA GLY A 147 -15.77 30.17 29.05
C GLY A 147 -17.08 29.63 28.46
N PHE A 148 -17.05 29.08 27.25
CA PHE A 148 -18.17 28.38 26.65
C PHE A 148 -18.24 26.91 27.09
N ASN A 149 -19.39 26.28 26.91
CA ASN A 149 -19.59 24.87 27.26
C ASN A 149 -18.92 23.96 26.21
N GLU A 150 -17.93 23.20 26.64
CA GLU A 150 -17.16 22.27 25.81
C GLU A 150 -18.05 21.26 25.05
N LYS A 151 -19.18 20.86 25.65
CA LYS A 151 -20.08 19.83 25.12
C LYS A 151 -20.91 20.26 23.91
N GLU A 152 -20.98 21.56 23.63
CA GLU A 152 -21.75 22.10 22.51
C GLU A 152 -20.92 22.16 21.21
N VAL A 153 -19.60 21.98 21.30
CA VAL A 153 -18.70 22.02 20.15
C VAL A 153 -18.58 20.61 19.56
N THR A 154 -19.21 20.40 18.41
CA THR A 154 -19.09 19.17 17.61
C THR A 154 -18.61 19.52 16.22
N PHE A 155 -17.54 18.87 15.75
CA PHE A 155 -17.03 19.05 14.39
C PHE A 155 -16.95 17.69 13.70
N THR A 156 -17.93 17.41 12.83
CA THR A 156 -18.01 16.14 12.11
C THR A 156 -17.80 16.37 10.63
N VAL A 157 -16.81 15.67 10.07
CA VAL A 157 -16.60 15.58 8.62
C VAL A 157 -17.13 14.23 8.16
N LYS A 158 -17.93 14.20 7.09
CA LYS A 158 -18.31 12.98 6.38
C LYS A 158 -17.42 12.86 5.14
N PRO A 159 -16.25 12.22 5.25
CA PRO A 159 -15.36 12.04 4.11
C PRO A 159 -16.01 11.15 3.05
N ASP A 160 -16.11 11.67 1.83
CA ASP A 160 -16.58 10.92 0.67
C ASP A 160 -15.49 10.94 -0.40
N PHE A 161 -14.90 9.76 -0.65
CA PHE A 161 -13.82 9.61 -1.64
C PHE A 161 -14.22 8.79 -2.86
N VAL A 162 -15.48 8.35 -2.95
CA VAL A 162 -15.89 7.51 -4.07
C VAL A 162 -16.18 8.38 -5.28
N ALA A 163 -15.29 8.34 -6.27
CA ALA A 163 -15.59 8.80 -7.61
C ALA A 163 -16.55 7.78 -8.26
N VAL A 164 -17.84 7.92 -7.99
CA VAL A 164 -18.86 7.10 -8.65
C VAL A 164 -18.94 7.58 -10.09
N GLY A 165 -18.51 6.72 -11.03
CA GLY A 165 -18.82 6.96 -12.44
C GLY A 165 -20.34 6.93 -12.60
N VAL A 166 -20.90 7.92 -13.29
CA VAL A 166 -22.33 7.97 -13.61
C VAL A 166 -22.68 6.73 -14.42
N ASP A 167 -23.52 5.85 -13.86
CA ASP A 167 -24.09 4.73 -14.62
C ASP A 167 -25.11 5.28 -15.63
N PRO A 168 -24.89 5.09 -16.95
CA PRO A 168 -25.79 5.58 -17.99
C PRO A 168 -27.22 5.02 -17.88
N GLN A 169 -27.37 3.79 -17.37
CA GLN A 169 -28.68 3.15 -17.23
C GLN A 169 -29.48 3.79 -16.09
N MET A 170 -28.85 4.01 -14.94
CA MET A 170 -29.45 4.74 -13.82
C MET A 170 -29.74 6.20 -14.17
N ALA A 171 -28.85 6.88 -14.90
CA ALA A 171 -29.11 8.24 -15.35
C ALA A 171 -30.36 8.34 -16.23
N THR A 172 -30.56 7.36 -17.13
CA THR A 172 -31.76 7.33 -17.99
C THR A 172 -33.04 7.08 -17.17
N GLN A 173 -32.98 6.21 -16.16
CA GLN A 173 -34.12 5.97 -15.26
C GLN A 173 -34.45 7.18 -14.38
N LEU A 174 -33.43 7.88 -13.87
CA LEU A 174 -33.62 9.11 -13.10
C LEU A 174 -34.18 10.23 -13.96
N LEU A 175 -33.75 10.35 -15.22
CA LEU A 175 -34.36 11.31 -16.16
C LEU A 175 -35.86 11.01 -16.36
N GLN A 176 -36.23 9.74 -16.53
CA GLN A 176 -37.64 9.35 -16.65
C GLN A 176 -38.44 9.63 -15.37
N ALA A 177 -37.85 9.38 -14.19
CA ALA A 177 -38.46 9.69 -12.91
C ALA A 177 -38.63 11.21 -12.69
N ALA A 178 -37.68 12.03 -13.18
CA ALA A 178 -37.76 13.48 -13.13
C ALA A 178 -38.85 14.02 -14.08
N LEU A 179 -38.93 13.47 -15.30
CA LEU A 179 -40.00 13.79 -16.25
C LEU A 179 -41.40 13.38 -15.74
N ALA A 180 -41.47 12.28 -14.99
CA ALA A 180 -42.70 11.81 -14.34
C ALA A 180 -43.07 12.62 -13.08
N GLY A 181 -42.21 13.55 -12.64
CA GLY A 181 -42.45 14.38 -11.45
C GLY A 181 -42.32 13.63 -10.12
N VAL A 182 -41.64 12.48 -10.10
CA VAL A 182 -41.39 11.69 -8.88
C VAL A 182 -40.14 12.19 -8.15
N ILE A 183 -39.18 12.75 -8.89
CA ILE A 183 -37.96 13.37 -8.35
C ILE A 183 -37.75 14.75 -8.98
N SER A 184 -37.02 15.62 -8.30
CA SER A 184 -36.68 16.95 -8.83
C SER A 184 -35.61 16.87 -9.92
N HIS A 185 -35.61 17.84 -10.84
CA HIS A 185 -34.54 17.98 -11.83
C HIS A 185 -33.17 18.31 -11.19
N ASP A 186 -33.17 18.88 -9.97
CA ASP A 186 -31.96 19.12 -9.20
C ASP A 186 -31.33 17.80 -8.74
N THR A 187 -32.16 16.86 -8.29
CA THR A 187 -31.72 15.50 -7.91
C THR A 187 -31.11 14.75 -9.10
N TYR A 188 -31.68 14.91 -10.30
CA TYR A 188 -31.09 14.38 -11.53
C TYR A 188 -29.75 15.05 -11.88
N TRP A 189 -29.65 16.38 -11.79
CA TRP A 189 -28.41 17.12 -12.06
C TRP A 189 -27.31 16.78 -11.05
N HIS A 190 -27.67 16.60 -9.78
CA HIS A 190 -26.76 16.15 -8.74
C HIS A 190 -26.22 14.75 -9.04
N TYR A 191 -27.08 13.84 -9.50
CA TYR A 191 -26.65 12.50 -9.91
C TYR A 191 -25.68 12.52 -11.11
N ILE A 192 -25.93 13.37 -12.12
CA ILE A 192 -25.02 13.50 -13.27
C ILE A 192 -23.67 14.12 -12.88
N SER A 193 -23.68 15.09 -11.96
CA SER A 193 -22.46 15.80 -11.57
C SER A 193 -21.61 15.02 -10.56
N THR A 194 -22.23 14.25 -9.66
CA THR A 194 -21.54 13.57 -8.55
C THR A 194 -21.54 12.05 -8.68
N GLY A 195 -22.37 11.48 -9.55
CA GLY A 195 -22.58 10.03 -9.66
C GLY A 195 -23.40 9.45 -8.50
N LYS A 196 -23.92 10.28 -7.59
CA LYS A 196 -24.64 9.84 -6.39
C LYS A 196 -26.01 10.48 -6.29
N VAL A 197 -26.96 9.71 -5.77
CA VAL A 197 -28.25 10.26 -5.37
C VAL A 197 -28.02 11.12 -4.12
N PRO A 198 -28.51 12.37 -4.08
CA PRO A 198 -28.37 13.22 -2.90
C PRO A 198 -28.91 12.52 -1.65
N ASP A 199 -28.14 12.55 -0.57
CA ASP A 199 -28.55 12.00 0.73
C ASP A 199 -29.43 13.04 1.44
N ARG A 200 -30.70 13.12 1.03
CA ARG A 200 -31.69 14.11 1.48
C ARG A 200 -32.96 13.42 1.99
N ASN A 201 -33.68 14.11 2.87
CA ASN A 201 -34.97 13.60 3.35
C ASN A 201 -36.05 13.78 2.27
N TRP A 202 -37.04 12.89 2.28
CA TRP A 202 -38.18 12.94 1.37
C TRP A 202 -38.94 14.28 1.46
N LEU A 203 -39.03 14.88 2.65
CA LEU A 203 -39.69 16.17 2.85
C LEU A 203 -39.04 17.30 2.07
N ASP A 204 -37.70 17.34 2.03
CA ASP A 204 -36.94 18.37 1.31
C ASP A 204 -37.09 18.20 -0.22
N GLU A 205 -37.21 16.95 -0.68
CA GLU A 205 -37.44 16.65 -2.09
C GLU A 205 -38.86 17.05 -2.54
N MET A 206 -39.86 16.85 -1.68
CA MET A 206 -41.23 17.30 -1.93
C MET A 206 -41.34 18.82 -2.05
N GLU A 207 -40.63 19.57 -1.20
CA GLU A 207 -40.62 21.04 -1.26
C GLU A 207 -40.07 21.54 -2.61
N ARG A 208 -39.00 20.93 -3.09
CA ARG A 208 -38.39 21.27 -4.39
C ARG A 208 -39.24 20.87 -5.58
N LEU A 209 -39.95 19.74 -5.48
CA LEU A 209 -40.94 19.35 -6.48
C LEU A 209 -42.08 20.36 -6.55
N ALA A 210 -42.52 20.89 -5.41
CA ALA A 210 -43.53 21.94 -5.36
C ALA A 210 -43.02 23.27 -5.94
N GLU A 211 -41.75 23.61 -5.69
CA GLU A 211 -41.11 24.84 -6.20
C GLU A 211 -40.79 24.78 -7.70
N GLN A 212 -40.49 23.59 -8.24
CA GLN A 212 -40.23 23.39 -9.69
C GLN A 212 -41.46 23.60 -10.58
N GLY A 213 -42.68 23.53 -10.03
CA GLY A 213 -43.91 23.58 -10.81
C GLY A 213 -44.16 22.31 -11.64
N PRO A 214 -45.27 22.23 -12.41
CA PRO A 214 -45.59 21.04 -13.19
C PRO A 214 -44.50 20.81 -14.25
N GLY A 215 -44.00 19.58 -14.33
CA GLY A 215 -42.95 19.20 -15.28
C GLY A 215 -43.26 19.62 -16.71
N LEU A 216 -42.23 20.03 -17.45
CA LEU A 216 -42.27 20.54 -18.84
C LEU A 216 -43.08 19.70 -19.85
N GLY A 217 -43.47 18.46 -19.51
CA GLY A 217 -44.35 17.61 -20.31
C GLY A 217 -45.86 17.85 -20.14
N ASN A 218 -46.31 18.58 -19.10
CA ASN A 218 -47.74 18.83 -18.84
C ASN A 218 -48.21 20.25 -19.22
N VAL A 219 -47.34 21.08 -19.79
CA VAL A 219 -47.66 22.48 -20.14
C VAL A 219 -48.19 22.64 -21.57
N GLY A 220 -48.54 21.52 -22.24
CA GLY A 220 -48.90 21.49 -23.66
C GLY A 220 -50.15 20.65 -23.98
N ALA A 221 -51.15 20.66 -23.11
CA ALA A 221 -52.44 20.04 -23.38
C ALA A 221 -53.60 20.98 -22.98
N GLU A 222 -53.63 22.16 -23.58
CA GLU A 222 -54.85 22.93 -23.88
C GLU A 222 -54.71 23.60 -25.25
#